data_AF-A0ABC9FVH8-F1
#
_entry.id   AF-A0ABC9FVH8-F1
#
_cell.length_a   1.000
_cell.length_b   1.000
_cell.length_c   1.000
_cell.angle_alpha   90.00
_cell.angle_beta   90.00
_cell.angle_gamma   90.00
#
_symmetry.space_group_name_H-M   'P 1'
#
loop_
_entity.id
_entity.type
_entity.pdbx_description
1 polymer ?
#
loop_
_entity_poly.entity_id
_entity_poly.type
_entity_poly.pdbx_seq_one_letter_code
_entity_poly.pdbx_strand_id
1 'polypeptide(L)'
;MAATACRLAAPLGLAPLPRGRATVGAAVSFAQCGSKLSRGVAVRATSGGESATEDVPEIVKAAQDAWDKVEDKYAVATIGVAAIIALWTAVGALKAIDKLPLVPGVLEIVGIGYTGWFTYRNLIFQPDREALITKIKSTYKEITGSSS
;
A
#
# COMPACT_ATOMS: atom_id res chain seq x y z
N MET A 1 12.65 -59.18 -34.46
CA MET A 1 11.29 -58.61 -34.27
C MET A 1 11.38 -57.13 -34.66
N ALA A 2 11.05 -56.73 -35.89
CA ALA A 2 9.71 -56.39 -36.42
C ALA A 2 9.01 -55.33 -35.52
N ALA A 3 8.50 -54.19 -36.00
CA ALA A 3 7.91 -53.91 -37.30
C ALA A 3 7.89 -52.41 -37.67
N THR A 4 7.97 -52.17 -38.99
CA THR A 4 7.56 -50.96 -39.70
C THR A 4 6.10 -51.09 -40.16
N ALA A 5 5.46 -49.95 -40.41
CA ALA A 5 4.38 -49.68 -41.39
C ALA A 5 2.94 -49.44 -40.87
N CYS A 6 2.62 -48.15 -40.81
CA CYS A 6 1.54 -47.42 -41.49
C CYS A 6 0.14 -48.03 -41.73
N ARG A 7 -0.85 -47.26 -41.21
CA ARG A 7 -1.98 -46.58 -41.91
C ARG A 7 -3.10 -47.43 -42.56
N LEU A 8 -4.33 -47.17 -42.10
CA LEU A 8 -5.62 -46.95 -42.81
C LEU A 8 -6.70 -46.94 -41.69
N ALA A 9 -7.82 -46.22 -41.64
CA ALA A 9 -8.50 -45.21 -42.44
C ALA A 9 -9.59 -44.59 -41.50
N ALA A 10 -9.95 -43.33 -41.69
CA ALA A 10 -11.21 -42.74 -41.18
C ALA A 10 -12.30 -42.88 -42.30
N PRO A 11 -13.58 -42.44 -42.19
CA PRO A 11 -14.17 -41.54 -41.19
C PRO A 11 -15.69 -41.76 -40.87
N LEU A 12 -16.27 -40.78 -40.15
CA LEU A 12 -17.68 -40.31 -40.10
C LEU A 12 -18.73 -41.03 -39.23
N GLY A 13 -19.20 -40.29 -38.20
CA GLY A 13 -20.65 -40.13 -37.96
C GLY A 13 -21.14 -40.38 -36.53
N LEU A 14 -21.37 -39.28 -35.78
CA LEU A 14 -22.57 -38.95 -34.96
C LEU A 14 -22.21 -38.21 -33.66
N ALA A 15 -22.81 -37.03 -33.52
CA ALA A 15 -22.62 -36.01 -32.48
C ALA A 15 -23.48 -36.29 -31.21
N PRO A 16 -23.22 -35.58 -30.08
CA PRO A 16 -23.79 -35.87 -28.77
C PRO A 16 -25.05 -35.05 -28.45
N LEU A 17 -25.82 -35.49 -27.46
CA LEU A 17 -26.91 -34.72 -26.83
C LEU A 17 -26.44 -34.09 -25.50
N PRO A 18 -26.75 -32.80 -25.22
CA PRO A 18 -26.60 -32.21 -23.89
C PRO A 18 -27.96 -32.13 -23.16
N ARG A 19 -27.95 -32.36 -21.84
CA ARG A 19 -29.08 -32.08 -20.94
C ARG A 19 -28.60 -31.14 -19.84
N GLY A 20 -29.12 -29.91 -19.83
CA GLY A 20 -28.67 -28.83 -18.94
C GLY A 20 -29.39 -28.76 -17.60
N ARG A 21 -28.90 -27.89 -16.70
CA ARG A 21 -29.68 -26.98 -15.85
C ARG A 21 -28.77 -25.96 -15.14
N ALA A 22 -29.34 -24.77 -14.95
CA ALA A 22 -28.75 -23.51 -14.52
C ALA A 22 -28.16 -23.45 -13.10
N THR A 23 -27.17 -22.57 -12.92
CA THR A 23 -26.99 -21.78 -11.69
C THR A 23 -26.79 -20.32 -12.05
N VAL A 24 -27.63 -19.48 -11.43
CA VAL A 24 -27.66 -18.03 -11.51
C VAL A 24 -26.41 -17.46 -10.86
N GLY A 25 -25.60 -16.71 -11.61
CA GLY A 25 -24.55 -15.85 -11.09
C GLY A 25 -24.90 -14.40 -11.41
N ALA A 26 -25.25 -13.63 -10.38
CA ALA A 26 -25.50 -12.20 -10.49
C ALA A 26 -24.21 -11.47 -10.86
N ALA A 27 -24.09 -10.99 -12.09
CA ALA A 27 -23.05 -10.06 -12.49
C ALA A 27 -23.48 -8.65 -12.05
N VAL A 28 -22.80 -8.11 -11.04
CA VAL A 28 -22.96 -6.70 -10.64
C VAL A 28 -22.23 -5.84 -11.68
N SER A 29 -22.96 -5.38 -12.68
CA SER A 29 -22.48 -4.38 -13.62
C SER A 29 -22.44 -3.02 -12.92
N PHE A 30 -21.25 -2.60 -12.47
CA PHE A 30 -21.02 -1.21 -12.12
C PHE A 30 -20.99 -0.38 -13.41
N ALA A 31 -22.06 0.38 -13.63
CA ALA A 31 -22.12 1.41 -14.64
C ALA A 31 -21.14 2.54 -14.26
N GLN A 32 -19.95 2.53 -14.84
CA GLN A 32 -19.02 3.65 -14.70
C GLN A 32 -19.40 4.74 -15.71
N CYS A 33 -20.42 5.51 -15.35
CA CYS A 33 -20.69 6.80 -15.96
C CYS A 33 -20.10 7.89 -15.06
N GLY A 34 -19.30 8.79 -15.63
CA GLY A 34 -19.12 10.12 -15.06
C GLY A 34 -17.70 10.59 -14.80
N SER A 35 -17.35 11.68 -15.49
CA SER A 35 -16.33 12.68 -15.16
C SER A 35 -14.86 12.36 -15.46
N LYS A 36 -14.53 12.35 -16.75
CA LYS A 36 -13.20 12.83 -17.19
C LYS A 36 -13.17 14.35 -17.04
N LEU A 37 -12.92 14.84 -15.83
CA LEU A 37 -12.48 16.22 -15.62
C LEU A 37 -10.96 16.19 -15.50
N SER A 38 -10.28 16.45 -16.63
CA SER A 38 -8.84 16.70 -16.64
C SER A 38 -8.57 18.04 -15.93
N ARG A 39 -8.49 18.02 -14.60
CA ARG A 39 -7.77 19.06 -13.85
C ARG A 39 -6.28 18.79 -14.06
N GLY A 40 -5.74 19.38 -15.11
CA GLY A 40 -4.30 19.51 -15.27
C GLY A 40 -3.77 20.44 -14.18
N VAL A 41 -3.36 19.87 -13.04
CA VAL A 41 -2.39 20.53 -12.17
C VAL A 41 -1.07 20.46 -12.92
N ALA A 42 -0.65 21.60 -13.47
CA ALA A 42 0.73 21.79 -13.89
C ALA A 42 1.60 21.80 -12.61
N VAL A 43 2.08 20.62 -12.22
CA VAL A 43 3.20 20.53 -11.28
C VAL A 43 4.42 21.00 -12.06
N ARG A 44 4.91 22.20 -11.73
CA ARG A 44 6.25 22.61 -12.10
C ARG A 44 7.22 21.74 -11.29
N ALA A 45 7.50 20.54 -11.82
CA ALA A 45 8.71 19.84 -11.45
C ALA A 45 9.85 20.73 -11.94
N THR A 46 10.60 21.30 -11.01
CA THR A 46 12.01 21.56 -11.30
C THR A 46 12.64 20.19 -11.48
N SER A 47 12.50 19.63 -12.68
CA SER A 47 13.45 18.65 -13.18
C SER A 47 14.75 19.42 -13.29
N GLY A 48 15.49 19.47 -12.19
CA GLY A 48 16.88 19.87 -12.14
C GLY A 48 17.74 18.81 -12.84
N GLY A 49 17.43 18.54 -14.10
CA GLY A 49 18.42 18.20 -15.10
C GLY A 49 18.68 19.52 -15.82
N GLU A 50 19.95 19.95 -15.79
CA GLU A 50 20.51 21.04 -16.59
C GLU A 50 19.94 22.47 -16.40
N SER A 51 20.10 22.99 -15.18
CA SER A 51 20.62 24.35 -14.99
C SER A 51 21.71 24.24 -13.92
N ALA A 52 22.83 23.65 -14.33
CA ALA A 52 23.87 23.16 -13.44
C ALA A 52 25.25 23.56 -13.96
N THR A 53 25.46 24.84 -14.28
CA THR A 53 26.81 25.40 -14.42
C THR A 53 26.94 26.85 -13.94
N GLU A 54 25.85 27.62 -13.79
CA GLU A 54 25.93 29.03 -13.33
C GLU A 54 25.15 29.33 -12.03
N ASP A 55 24.09 28.58 -11.69
CA ASP A 55 23.32 28.74 -10.42
C ASP A 55 23.78 27.82 -9.27
N VAL A 56 24.60 26.81 -9.58
CA VAL A 56 25.27 25.95 -8.60
C VAL A 56 26.12 26.74 -7.60
N PRO A 57 26.93 27.74 -8.02
CA PRO A 57 27.68 28.54 -7.05
C PRO A 57 26.76 29.32 -6.10
N GLU A 58 25.62 29.85 -6.54
CA GLU A 58 24.72 30.61 -5.64
C GLU A 58 24.01 29.72 -4.62
N ILE A 59 23.53 28.53 -5.01
CA ILE A 59 22.86 27.59 -4.08
C ILE A 59 23.87 27.02 -3.08
N VAL A 60 25.08 26.70 -3.53
CA VAL A 60 26.16 26.24 -2.65
C VAL A 60 26.61 27.37 -1.73
N LYS A 61 26.65 28.63 -2.20
CA LYS A 61 26.95 29.80 -1.36
C LYS A 61 25.86 30.05 -0.32
N ALA A 62 24.59 30.01 -0.68
CA ALA A 62 23.47 30.15 0.26
C ALA A 62 23.45 29.01 1.30
N ALA A 63 23.77 27.79 0.88
CA ALA A 63 23.96 26.67 1.79
C ALA A 63 25.17 26.92 2.70
N GLN A 64 26.33 27.30 2.17
CA GLN A 64 27.52 27.63 2.97
C GLN A 64 27.23 28.74 3.98
N ASP A 65 26.57 29.83 3.58
CA ASP A 65 26.11 30.90 4.47
C ASP A 65 25.18 30.39 5.58
N ALA A 66 24.24 29.48 5.25
CA ALA A 66 23.36 28.86 6.22
C ALA A 66 24.11 27.89 7.15
N TRP A 67 25.12 27.17 6.65
CA TRP A 67 25.98 26.28 7.43
C TRP A 67 26.96 27.06 8.30
N ASP A 68 27.44 28.22 7.86
CA ASP A 68 28.34 29.10 8.61
C ASP A 68 27.62 29.88 9.70
N LYS A 69 26.33 30.20 9.52
CA LYS A 69 25.46 30.77 10.55
C LYS A 69 25.09 29.79 11.66
N VAL A 70 25.24 28.49 11.43
CA VAL A 70 25.06 27.49 12.49
C VAL A 70 26.30 27.49 13.38
N GLU A 71 26.12 27.94 14.61
CA GLU A 71 27.20 28.05 15.60
C GLU A 71 27.70 26.66 16.05
N ASP A 72 26.79 25.67 16.13
CA ASP A 72 27.08 24.30 16.54
C ASP A 72 27.14 23.31 15.37
N LYS A 73 28.05 23.54 14.42
CA LYS A 73 28.26 22.65 13.26
C LYS A 73 28.48 21.19 13.65
N TYR A 74 29.16 20.95 14.78
CA TYR A 74 29.38 19.60 15.31
C TYR A 74 28.10 18.95 15.83
N ALA A 75 27.20 19.70 16.46
CA ALA A 75 25.92 19.15 16.93
C ALA A 75 25.02 18.80 15.73
N VAL A 76 24.93 19.68 14.74
CA VAL A 76 24.17 19.39 13.51
C VAL A 76 24.78 18.25 12.71
N ALA A 77 26.12 18.18 12.63
CA ALA A 77 26.80 17.07 11.96
C ALA A 77 26.58 15.73 12.68
N THR A 78 26.65 15.69 14.02
CA THR A 78 26.41 14.47 14.79
C THR A 78 24.96 14.01 14.71
N ILE A 79 23.99 14.94 14.76
CA ILE A 79 22.57 14.62 14.51
C ILE A 79 22.36 14.13 13.08
N GLY A 80 23.01 14.76 12.09
CA GLY A 80 22.96 14.33 10.70
C GLY A 80 23.50 12.92 10.50
N VAL A 81 24.66 12.61 11.10
CA VAL A 81 25.26 11.26 11.07
C VAL A 81 24.37 10.26 11.80
N ALA A 82 23.84 10.61 12.97
CA ALA A 82 22.92 9.77 13.72
C ALA A 82 21.64 9.47 12.91
N ALA A 83 21.10 10.48 12.21
CA ALA A 83 19.95 10.31 11.33
C ALA A 83 20.26 9.37 10.15
N ILE A 84 21.44 9.48 9.55
CA ILE A 84 21.88 8.57 8.47
C ILE A 84 22.05 7.14 8.98
N ILE A 85 22.68 6.96 10.15
CA ILE A 85 22.85 5.63 10.76
C ILE A 85 21.48 5.05 11.14
N ALA A 86 20.59 5.84 11.73
CA ALA A 86 19.24 5.43 12.06
C ALA A 86 18.47 5.01 10.80
N LEU A 87 18.57 5.78 9.72
CA LEU A 87 17.93 5.46 8.45
C LEU A 87 18.53 4.19 7.82
N TRP A 88 19.86 4.05 7.81
CA TRP A 88 20.54 2.85 7.30
C TRP A 88 20.17 1.60 8.10
N THR A 89 20.10 1.73 9.43
CA THR A 89 19.70 0.66 10.33
C THR A 89 18.23 0.29 10.14
N ALA A 90 17.34 1.28 10.01
CA ALA A 90 15.93 1.05 9.74
C ALA A 90 15.71 0.34 8.39
N VAL A 91 16.39 0.79 7.33
CA VAL A 91 16.34 0.14 6.02
C VAL A 91 16.94 -1.27 6.06
N GLY A 92 18.04 -1.47 6.79
CA GLY A 92 18.64 -2.77 7.01
C GLY A 92 17.73 -3.73 7.78
N ALA A 93 17.04 -3.23 8.82
CA ALA A 93 16.06 -3.98 9.58
C ALA A 93 14.85 -4.36 8.73
N LEU A 94 14.30 -3.43 7.94
CA LEU A 94 13.21 -3.70 7.01
C LEU A 94 13.60 -4.76 5.98
N LYS A 95 14.80 -4.65 5.39
CA LYS A 95 15.34 -5.67 4.48
C LYS A 95 15.54 -7.02 5.17
N ALA A 96 15.96 -7.07 6.43
CA ALA A 96 16.10 -8.31 7.18
C ALA A 96 14.74 -8.92 7.52
N ILE A 97 13.75 -8.08 7.83
CA ILE A 97 12.36 -8.47 8.09
C ILE A 97 11.70 -9.05 6.84
N ASP A 98 11.86 -8.40 5.68
CA ASP A 98 11.37 -8.91 4.38
C ASP A 98 12.04 -10.22 3.96
N LYS A 99 13.21 -10.54 4.52
CA LYS A 99 13.93 -11.81 4.31
C LYS A 99 13.61 -12.87 5.36
N LEU A 100 12.83 -12.54 6.39
CA LEU A 100 12.22 -13.53 7.27
C LEU A 100 10.87 -13.92 6.66
N PRO A 101 10.74 -15.11 6.04
CA PRO A 101 9.52 -15.55 5.37
C PRO A 101 8.30 -15.72 6.32
N LEU A 102 8.48 -15.48 7.62
CA LEU A 102 7.45 -15.62 8.64
C LEU A 102 6.75 -14.30 8.98
N VAL A 103 7.43 -13.16 8.93
CA VAL A 103 6.84 -11.87 9.32
C VAL A 103 5.63 -11.47 8.47
N PRO A 104 5.66 -11.54 7.12
CA PRO A 104 4.48 -11.22 6.32
C PRO A 104 3.28 -12.13 6.64
N GLY A 105 3.51 -13.44 6.86
CA GLY A 105 2.44 -14.36 7.22
C GLY A 105 1.92 -14.17 8.66
N VAL A 106 2.79 -13.88 9.62
CA VAL A 106 2.39 -13.64 11.01
C VAL A 106 1.61 -12.33 11.13
N LEU A 107 2.03 -11.26 10.46
CA LEU A 107 1.28 -9.99 10.45
C LEU A 107 -0.08 -10.13 9.76
N GLU A 108 -0.19 -10.97 8.72
CA GLU A 108 -1.46 -11.28 8.08
C GLU A 108 -2.39 -12.06 9.04
N ILE A 109 -1.90 -13.09 9.71
CA ILE A 109 -2.67 -13.85 10.71
C ILE A 109 -3.07 -12.96 11.89
N VAL A 110 -2.18 -12.08 12.35
CA VAL A 110 -2.48 -11.11 13.40
C VAL A 110 -3.55 -10.11 12.93
N GLY A 111 -3.46 -9.61 11.69
CA GLY A 111 -4.44 -8.70 11.11
C GLY A 111 -5.82 -9.33 10.98
N ILE A 112 -5.89 -10.54 10.41
CA ILE A 112 -7.14 -11.30 10.28
C ILE A 112 -7.67 -11.72 11.64
N GLY A 113 -6.81 -12.22 12.53
CA GLY A 113 -7.17 -12.65 13.87
C GLY A 113 -7.70 -11.49 14.73
N TYR A 114 -7.04 -10.34 14.68
CA TYR A 114 -7.48 -9.14 15.39
C TYR A 114 -8.77 -8.59 14.80
N THR A 115 -8.90 -8.54 13.47
CA THR A 115 -10.14 -8.10 12.82
C THR A 115 -11.30 -9.03 13.16
N GLY A 116 -11.11 -10.34 13.07
CA GLY A 116 -12.11 -11.34 13.43
C GLY A 116 -12.50 -11.27 14.92
N TRP A 117 -11.53 -11.17 15.83
CA TRP A 117 -11.79 -11.01 17.26
C TRP A 117 -12.50 -9.69 17.59
N PHE A 118 -12.07 -8.58 16.97
CA PHE A 118 -12.67 -7.26 17.16
C PHE A 118 -14.11 -7.24 16.67
N THR A 119 -14.39 -7.79 15.48
CA THR A 119 -15.73 -7.90 14.93
C THR A 119 -16.61 -8.82 15.78
N TYR A 120 -16.09 -9.97 16.20
CA TYR A 120 -16.84 -10.88 17.06
C TYR A 120 -17.17 -10.26 18.41
N ARG A 121 -16.19 -9.61 19.05
CA ARG A 121 -16.36 -9.02 20.37
C ARG A 121 -17.19 -7.73 20.35
N ASN A 122 -16.95 -6.83 19.40
CA ASN A 122 -17.48 -5.47 19.46
C ASN A 122 -18.68 -5.22 18.52
N LEU A 123 -18.90 -6.06 17.49
CA LEU A 123 -19.98 -5.85 16.51
C LEU A 123 -21.10 -6.90 16.60
N ILE A 124 -20.79 -8.16 16.94
CA ILE A 124 -21.80 -9.22 17.02
C ILE A 124 -22.61 -9.17 18.32
N PHE A 125 -22.00 -8.77 19.43
CA PHE A 125 -22.68 -8.73 20.72
C PHE A 125 -23.38 -7.40 20.98
N GLN A 126 -24.65 -7.51 21.36
CA GLN A 126 -25.52 -6.39 21.68
C GLN A 126 -24.98 -5.41 22.73
N PRO A 127 -24.48 -5.87 23.90
CA PRO A 127 -23.95 -4.94 24.90
C PRO A 127 -22.64 -4.27 24.44
N ASP A 128 -21.81 -4.99 23.70
CA ASP A 128 -20.49 -4.51 23.29
C ASP A 128 -20.58 -3.43 22.20
N ARG A 129 -21.54 -3.52 21.26
CA ARG A 129 -21.76 -2.49 20.23
C ARG A 129 -22.16 -1.13 20.83
N GLU A 130 -22.96 -1.14 21.90
CA GLU A 130 -23.46 0.07 22.55
C GLU A 130 -22.36 0.72 23.39
N ALA A 131 -21.54 -0.09 24.07
CA ALA A 131 -20.34 0.37 24.74
C ALA A 131 -19.33 1.00 23.75
N LEU A 132 -19.17 0.40 22.56
CA LEU A 132 -18.27 0.92 21.52
C LEU A 132 -18.76 2.26 20.96
N ILE A 133 -20.04 2.36 20.60
CA ILE A 133 -20.64 3.60 20.09
C ILE A 133 -20.58 4.71 21.14
N THR A 134 -20.80 4.38 22.43
CA THR A 134 -20.70 5.34 23.52
C THR A 134 -19.27 5.87 23.67
N LYS A 135 -18.26 4.99 23.61
CA LYS A 135 -16.85 5.39 23.63
C LYS A 135 -16.50 6.29 22.45
N ILE A 136 -16.89 5.92 21.23
CA ILE A 136 -16.64 6.72 20.02
C ILE A 136 -17.29 8.10 20.14
N LYS A 137 -18.54 8.17 20.61
CA LYS A 137 -19.25 9.45 20.83
C LYS A 137 -18.59 10.31 21.90
N SER A 138 -18.10 9.69 22.98
CA SER A 138 -17.37 10.39 24.06
C SER A 138 -16.08 10.99 23.52
N THR A 139 -15.24 10.17 22.88
CA THR A 139 -13.97 10.61 22.29
C THR A 139 -14.19 11.67 21.20
N TYR A 140 -15.23 11.52 20.37
CA TYR A 140 -15.57 12.53 19.37
C TYR A 140 -15.95 13.86 20.02
N LYS A 141 -16.82 13.84 21.04
CA LYS A 141 -17.22 15.05 21.76
C LYS A 141 -16.05 15.75 22.47
N GLU A 142 -15.12 14.98 23.02
CA GLU A 142 -13.89 15.49 23.62
C GLU A 142 -13.00 16.17 22.59
N ILE A 143 -12.82 15.57 21.41
CA ILE A 143 -11.98 16.14 20.34
C ILE A 143 -12.65 17.35 19.68
N THR A 144 -13.97 17.33 19.45
CA THR A 144 -14.69 18.45 18.81
C THR A 144 -15.07 19.56 19.78
N GLY A 145 -14.73 19.44 21.06
CA GLY A 145 -14.98 20.48 22.06
C GLY A 145 -16.45 20.78 22.32
N SER A 146 -17.40 19.93 21.90
CA SER A 146 -18.84 20.12 22.20
C SER A 146 -19.20 19.84 23.68
N SER A 147 -18.20 19.80 24.55
CA SER A 147 -18.30 19.87 26.01
C SER A 147 -18.02 21.31 26.49
N SER A 148 -18.69 22.29 25.87
CA SER A 148 -18.82 23.66 26.37
C SER A 148 -20.30 24.02 26.48
#